data_AF-A0A7X9HLL2-F1
#
_entry.id   AF-A0A7X9HLL2-F1
#
_cell.length_a   1.000
_cell.length_b   1.000
_cell.length_c   1.000
_cell.angle_alpha   90.00
_cell.angle_beta   90.00
_cell.angle_gamma   90.00
#
_symmetry.space_group_name_H-M   'P 1'
#
loop_
_entity.id
_entity.type
_entity.pdbx_description
1 polymer ?
#
loop_
_entity_poly.entity_id
_entity_poly.type
_entity_poly.pdbx_seq_one_letter_code
_entity_poly.pdbx_strand_id
1 'polypeptide(L)'
;MKSLLSLWAVWCGCWLCASGTARAEEEDFKRSQFFRGISAHFVVSAVTQGDLDGDGRSDTLVLYREAEDAVNQAGGLLVLSPMGADWKVLLHLFFESVYPKKASVAGRDLSIEFVQTGPQGVKTFPRTLVRSKDFFLRQDPESPFAEAKVTASSTLKHEGVKPEHAFDQDLRTAWAEGADGTGVDETVTIEFRRPVDLGLAGVLHGNFRSPREWKDNNRLHRGEFTVETSSDRYDAEGQVDFEADLGLGLYGDKVDISFSNKPVMRYVRLQKRGAVSVQLKITSVLLGEKNDDTYVAEIDLAEWVSYARLTGSAPAAQPAPEKADKPAEEPAKAPARKSDDWTDEDF
;
A
#
# COMPACT_ATOMS: atom_id res chain seq x y z
N MET A 1 -56.90 -8.58 65.07
CA MET A 1 -55.67 -9.17 65.68
C MET A 1 -55.36 -10.48 64.97
N LYS A 2 -54.07 -10.78 64.74
CA LYS A 2 -53.47 -11.80 63.83
C LYS A 2 -53.15 -11.20 62.44
N SER A 3 -51.92 -10.74 62.19
CA SER A 3 -50.64 -11.47 62.01
C SER A 3 -50.29 -11.53 60.52
N LEU A 4 -49.50 -10.58 60.04
CA LEU A 4 -48.83 -10.61 58.74
C LEU A 4 -47.32 -10.67 59.01
N LEU A 5 -46.74 -11.85 58.77
CA LEU A 5 -45.30 -12.08 58.75
C LEU A 5 -44.71 -11.44 57.49
N SER A 6 -43.71 -10.59 57.68
CA SER A 6 -42.82 -10.05 56.66
C SER A 6 -41.71 -11.06 56.34
N LEU A 7 -41.72 -11.60 55.13
CA LEU A 7 -40.60 -12.37 54.58
C LEU A 7 -39.55 -11.40 54.02
N TRP A 8 -38.36 -11.37 54.61
CA TRP A 8 -37.18 -10.72 54.03
C TRP A 8 -36.46 -11.74 53.13
N ALA A 9 -36.49 -11.51 51.82
CA ALA A 9 -35.65 -12.23 50.88
C ALA A 9 -34.33 -11.47 50.72
N VAL A 10 -33.25 -12.03 51.26
CA VAL A 10 -31.87 -11.57 51.06
C VAL A 10 -31.45 -11.99 49.65
N TRP A 11 -31.38 -11.03 48.74
CA TRP A 11 -30.79 -11.21 47.41
C TRP A 11 -29.28 -11.02 47.54
N CYS A 12 -28.56 -12.12 47.74
CA CYS A 12 -27.10 -12.13 47.72
C CYS A 12 -26.66 -12.13 46.26
N GLY A 13 -26.37 -10.94 45.73
CA GLY A 13 -25.88 -10.73 44.37
C GLY A 13 -24.52 -11.39 44.18
N CYS A 14 -24.51 -12.48 43.41
CA CYS A 14 -23.31 -13.13 42.92
C CYS A 14 -22.70 -12.26 41.81
N TRP A 15 -21.86 -11.29 42.16
CA TRP A 15 -21.04 -10.53 41.22
C TRP A 15 -19.75 -11.32 40.95
N LEU A 16 -19.87 -12.37 40.14
CA LEU A 16 -18.72 -13.17 39.71
C LEU A 16 -18.14 -12.59 38.42
N CYS A 17 -16.98 -11.95 38.57
CA CYS A 17 -15.89 -11.72 37.62
C CYS A 17 -16.15 -12.07 36.13
N ALA A 18 -16.55 -11.06 35.34
CA ALA A 18 -16.55 -11.12 33.86
C ALA A 18 -15.59 -10.06 33.26
N SER A 19 -14.44 -9.81 33.89
CA SER A 19 -13.50 -8.74 33.52
C SER A 19 -12.20 -9.22 32.84
N GLY A 20 -12.09 -10.51 32.51
CA GLY A 20 -10.86 -11.09 31.95
C GLY A 20 -10.76 -11.12 30.42
N THR A 21 -11.89 -11.17 29.69
CA THR A 21 -11.89 -11.35 28.23
C THR A 21 -11.83 -10.04 27.44
N ALA A 22 -12.43 -8.96 27.96
CA ALA A 22 -12.51 -7.68 27.25
C ALA A 22 -11.13 -7.04 26.96
N ARG A 23 -10.12 -7.29 27.81
CA ARG A 23 -8.79 -6.69 27.66
C ARG A 23 -7.88 -7.43 26.66
N ALA A 24 -8.18 -8.69 26.35
CA ALA A 24 -7.40 -9.48 25.40
C ALA A 24 -7.76 -9.12 23.95
N GLU A 25 -9.03 -8.84 23.67
CA GLU A 25 -9.50 -8.37 22.35
C GLU A 25 -9.02 -6.94 22.04
N GLU A 26 -8.76 -6.12 23.07
CA GLU A 26 -8.40 -4.70 22.94
C GLU A 26 -7.06 -4.44 22.22
N GLU A 27 -6.16 -5.44 22.15
CA GLU A 27 -4.84 -5.29 21.52
C GLU A 27 -4.53 -6.30 20.40
N ASP A 28 -5.54 -7.06 19.92
CA ASP A 28 -5.32 -8.10 18.92
C ASP A 28 -4.75 -7.55 17.59
N PHE A 29 -5.01 -6.28 17.28
CA PHE A 29 -4.42 -5.58 16.13
C PHE A 29 -2.89 -5.57 16.14
N LYS A 30 -2.23 -5.70 17.30
CA LYS A 30 -0.76 -5.77 17.41
C LYS A 30 -0.17 -7.04 16.77
N ARG A 31 -1.02 -8.04 16.49
CA ARG A 31 -0.63 -9.26 15.78
C ARG A 31 -0.60 -9.05 14.27
N SER A 32 -1.30 -8.03 13.75
CA SER A 32 -1.29 -7.65 12.34
C SER A 32 0.13 -7.42 11.82
N GLN A 33 0.43 -7.95 10.64
CA GLN A 33 1.71 -7.72 9.96
C GLN A 33 1.87 -6.26 9.55
N PHE A 34 0.77 -5.59 9.19
CA PHE A 34 0.77 -4.18 8.85
C PHE A 34 1.17 -3.31 10.07
N PHE A 35 0.58 -3.56 11.25
CA PHE A 35 0.96 -2.86 12.49
C PHE A 35 2.42 -3.12 12.86
N ARG A 36 2.88 -4.37 12.78
CA ARG A 36 4.26 -4.76 13.10
C ARG A 36 5.26 -4.10 12.14
N GLY A 37 4.94 -4.02 10.86
CA GLY A 37 5.78 -3.35 9.87
C GLY A 37 5.91 -1.85 10.15
N ILE A 38 4.81 -1.18 10.50
CA ILE A 38 4.84 0.24 10.88
C ILE A 38 5.61 0.46 12.19
N SER A 39 5.26 -0.27 13.25
CA SER A 39 5.89 -0.10 14.57
C SER A 39 7.38 -0.50 14.63
N ALA A 40 7.88 -1.21 13.60
CA ALA A 40 9.30 -1.51 13.48
C ALA A 40 10.15 -0.30 13.04
N HIS A 41 9.56 0.67 12.33
CA HIS A 41 10.28 1.81 11.76
C HIS A 41 9.75 3.18 12.23
N PHE A 42 8.55 3.21 12.79
CA PHE A 42 7.87 4.41 13.23
C PHE A 42 7.48 4.31 14.71
N VAL A 43 7.39 5.47 15.36
CA VAL A 43 6.88 5.58 16.73
C VAL A 43 5.37 5.75 16.66
N VAL A 44 4.64 4.80 17.25
CA VAL A 44 3.18 4.89 17.40
C VAL A 44 2.86 6.02 18.38
N SER A 45 2.19 7.07 17.90
CA SER A 45 1.84 8.25 18.68
C SER A 45 0.52 8.07 19.44
N ALA A 46 -0.44 7.37 18.85
CA ALA A 46 -1.71 7.04 19.45
C ALA A 46 -2.38 5.85 18.73
N VAL A 47 -3.29 5.18 19.42
CA VAL A 47 -4.21 4.22 18.84
C VAL A 47 -5.62 4.60 19.29
N THR A 48 -6.56 4.63 18.36
CA THR A 48 -7.99 4.82 18.65
C THR A 48 -8.80 3.82 17.86
N GLN A 49 -10.05 3.65 18.24
CA GLN A 49 -11.00 2.77 17.57
C GLN A 49 -12.23 3.53 17.09
N GLY A 50 -12.87 3.04 16.03
CA GLY A 50 -14.13 3.56 15.51
C GLY A 50 -14.56 2.84 14.23
N ASP A 51 -15.85 2.82 13.94
CA ASP A 51 -16.43 2.19 12.74
C ASP A 51 -16.33 3.16 11.54
N LEU A 52 -15.23 3.10 10.80
CA LEU A 52 -14.95 4.04 9.71
C LEU A 52 -15.60 3.60 8.40
N ASP A 53 -15.69 2.29 8.16
CA ASP A 53 -16.32 1.77 6.94
C ASP A 53 -17.85 1.68 7.04
N GLY A 54 -18.40 1.68 8.25
CA GLY A 54 -19.84 1.66 8.55
C GLY A 54 -20.43 0.25 8.58
N ASP A 55 -19.61 -0.78 8.79
CA ASP A 55 -20.03 -2.18 8.85
C ASP A 55 -20.51 -2.63 10.24
N GLY A 56 -20.47 -1.72 11.23
CA GLY A 56 -20.87 -1.97 12.60
C GLY A 56 -19.80 -2.62 13.48
N ARG A 57 -18.62 -2.91 12.93
CA ARG A 57 -17.44 -3.38 13.66
C ARG A 57 -16.47 -2.23 13.85
N SER A 58 -15.68 -2.32 14.92
CA SER A 58 -14.73 -1.26 15.26
C SER A 58 -13.44 -1.45 14.47
N ASP A 59 -13.05 -0.45 13.69
CA ASP A 59 -11.74 -0.39 13.05
C ASP A 59 -10.70 0.18 14.01
N THR A 60 -9.45 -0.21 13.84
CA THR A 60 -8.32 0.30 14.63
C THR A 60 -7.52 1.31 13.82
N LEU A 61 -7.45 2.54 14.33
CA LEU A 61 -6.66 3.63 13.77
C LEU A 61 -5.34 3.73 14.53
N VAL A 62 -4.23 3.50 13.83
CA VAL A 62 -2.86 3.55 14.35
C VAL A 62 -2.22 4.82 13.81
N LEU A 63 -1.99 5.77 14.70
CA LEU A 63 -1.27 7.02 14.39
C LEU A 63 0.21 6.79 14.67
N TYR A 64 1.06 7.22 13.74
CA TYR A 64 2.50 7.04 13.87
C TYR A 64 3.26 8.26 13.35
N ARG A 65 4.51 8.39 13.80
CA ARG A 65 5.45 9.42 13.37
C ARG A 65 6.83 8.82 13.17
N GLU A 66 7.68 9.52 12.44
CA GLU A 66 9.10 9.16 12.36
C GLU A 66 9.76 9.16 13.75
N ALA A 67 10.76 8.32 13.98
CA ALA A 67 11.36 8.18 15.31
C ALA A 67 12.20 9.40 15.75
N GLU A 68 12.78 10.12 14.79
CA GLU A 68 13.67 11.24 15.05
C GLU A 68 12.86 12.52 15.30
N ASP A 69 13.21 13.26 16.35
CA ASP A 69 12.67 14.60 16.58
C ASP A 69 13.34 15.58 15.60
N ALA A 70 12.80 15.62 14.37
CA ALA A 70 13.27 16.45 13.28
C ALA A 70 12.34 17.63 13.00
N VAL A 71 12.86 18.66 12.33
CA VAL A 71 12.03 19.68 11.68
C VAL A 71 11.29 19.04 10.51
N ASN A 72 10.03 19.42 10.30
CA ASN A 72 9.13 18.85 9.30
C ASN A 72 8.97 17.33 9.44
N GLN A 73 8.82 16.88 10.69
CA GLN A 73 8.65 15.46 11.00
C GLN A 73 7.36 14.93 10.34
N ALA A 74 7.51 13.93 9.48
CA ALA A 74 6.38 13.25 8.86
C ALA A 74 5.81 12.16 9.77
N GLY A 75 4.63 11.67 9.40
CA GLY A 75 3.99 10.54 10.06
C GLY A 75 2.83 10.04 9.25
N GLY A 76 2.00 9.18 9.83
CA GLY A 76 0.90 8.58 9.09
C GLY A 76 -0.21 8.05 9.97
N LEU A 77 -1.26 7.61 9.28
CA LEU A 77 -2.43 6.96 9.81
C LEU A 77 -2.59 5.63 9.06
N LEU A 78 -2.56 4.53 9.80
CA LEU A 78 -2.91 3.20 9.32
C LEU A 78 -4.25 2.80 9.95
N VAL A 79 -5.26 2.47 9.14
CA VAL A 79 -6.55 1.96 9.60
C VAL A 79 -6.65 0.48 9.27
N LEU A 80 -6.88 -0.32 10.30
CA LEU A 80 -7.01 -1.77 10.21
C LEU A 80 -8.43 -2.20 10.54
N SER A 81 -8.98 -3.11 9.74
CA SER A 81 -10.28 -3.73 9.99
C SER A 81 -10.14 -5.24 10.22
N PRO A 82 -10.86 -5.83 11.18
CA PRO A 82 -10.84 -7.27 11.41
C PRO A 82 -11.34 -8.07 10.19
N MET A 83 -10.57 -9.09 9.79
CA MET A 83 -10.93 -10.02 8.72
C MET A 83 -10.65 -11.47 9.16
N GLY A 84 -11.68 -12.14 9.68
CA GLY A 84 -11.53 -13.48 10.24
C GLY A 84 -10.60 -13.46 11.46
N ALA A 85 -9.50 -14.21 11.39
CA ALA A 85 -8.45 -14.21 12.43
C ALA A 85 -7.32 -13.19 12.17
N ASP A 86 -7.38 -12.48 11.04
CA ASP A 86 -6.37 -11.54 10.58
C ASP A 86 -6.95 -10.11 10.48
N TRP A 87 -6.14 -9.21 9.94
CA TRP A 87 -6.46 -7.80 9.76
C TRP A 87 -6.16 -7.39 8.34
N LYS A 88 -7.02 -6.55 7.75
CA LYS A 88 -6.78 -5.91 6.45
C LYS A 88 -6.62 -4.41 6.62
N VAL A 89 -5.96 -3.77 5.67
CA VAL A 89 -5.80 -2.31 5.64
C VAL A 89 -7.03 -1.68 4.99
N LEU A 90 -7.75 -0.82 5.71
CA LEU A 90 -8.83 -0.01 5.08
C LEU A 90 -8.31 1.29 4.48
N LEU A 91 -7.31 1.89 5.12
CA LEU A 91 -6.75 3.18 4.75
C LEU A 91 -5.31 3.25 5.24
N HIS A 92 -4.41 3.77 4.41
CA HIS A 92 -3.05 4.06 4.82
C HIS A 92 -2.60 5.38 4.22
N LEU A 93 -2.46 6.39 5.08
CA LEU A 93 -2.04 7.74 4.71
C LEU A 93 -0.68 8.05 5.33
N PHE A 94 0.19 8.70 4.56
CA PHE A 94 1.46 9.24 5.02
C PHE A 94 1.48 10.75 4.76
N PHE A 95 1.69 11.56 5.79
CA PHE A 95 1.54 13.02 5.75
C PHE A 95 2.89 13.72 5.63
N GLU A 96 3.00 14.65 4.68
CA GLU A 96 4.21 15.45 4.46
C GLU A 96 4.38 16.51 5.55
N SER A 97 5.55 16.53 6.19
CA SER A 97 5.97 17.59 7.13
C SER A 97 5.10 17.77 8.38
N VAL A 98 4.15 16.87 8.62
CA VAL A 98 3.30 16.82 9.80
C VAL A 98 3.03 15.37 10.18
N TYR A 99 2.64 15.14 11.43
CA TYR A 99 2.18 13.84 11.88
C TYR A 99 0.91 13.93 12.73
N PRO A 100 0.06 12.89 12.72
CA PRO A 100 -1.13 12.86 13.55
C PRO A 100 -0.77 12.48 14.99
N LYS A 101 -1.31 13.23 15.96
CA LYS A 101 -1.10 13.00 17.40
C LYS A 101 -2.32 12.39 18.07
N LYS A 102 -3.52 12.78 17.63
CA LYS A 102 -4.79 12.24 18.10
C LYS A 102 -5.76 12.15 16.94
N ALA A 103 -6.66 11.17 17.00
CA ALA A 103 -7.73 11.03 16.05
C ALA A 103 -9.02 10.60 16.77
N SER A 104 -10.16 10.89 16.15
CA SER A 104 -11.46 10.35 16.53
C SER A 104 -12.30 10.16 15.28
N VAL A 105 -13.11 9.11 15.26
CA VAL A 105 -14.09 8.85 14.20
C VAL A 105 -15.42 9.46 14.60
N ALA A 106 -16.02 10.27 13.72
CA ALA A 106 -17.35 10.85 13.91
C ALA A 106 -18.21 10.51 12.69
N GLY A 107 -19.03 9.45 12.80
CA GLY A 107 -19.68 8.87 11.63
C GLY A 107 -18.63 8.30 10.68
N ARG A 108 -18.54 8.82 9.45
CA ARG A 108 -17.55 8.40 8.44
C ARG A 108 -16.35 9.36 8.30
N ASP A 109 -16.30 10.39 9.14
CA ASP A 109 -15.28 11.43 9.06
C ASP A 109 -14.21 11.21 10.13
N LEU A 110 -12.98 11.60 9.78
CA LEU A 110 -11.80 11.52 10.64
C LEU A 110 -11.44 12.90 11.16
N SER A 111 -11.61 13.13 12.46
CA SER A 111 -11.10 14.34 13.11
C SER A 111 -9.72 14.06 13.67
N ILE A 112 -8.70 14.77 13.20
CA ILE A 112 -7.29 14.54 13.52
C ILE A 112 -6.66 15.82 14.07
N GLU A 113 -5.92 15.69 15.18
CA GLU A 113 -5.00 16.72 15.67
C GLU A 113 -3.62 16.46 15.06
N PHE A 114 -3.18 17.34 14.17
CA PHE A 114 -1.86 17.29 13.55
C PHE A 114 -0.83 18.08 14.36
N VAL A 115 0.43 17.65 14.26
CA VAL A 115 1.60 18.33 14.81
C VAL A 115 2.54 18.68 13.66
N GLN A 116 2.95 19.94 13.60
CA GLN A 116 3.97 20.46 12.71
C GLN A 116 5.19 20.87 13.54
N THR A 117 6.33 20.27 13.27
CA THR A 117 7.61 20.65 13.89
C THR A 117 8.34 21.62 12.95
N GLY A 118 8.68 22.82 13.43
CA GLY A 118 9.35 23.84 12.63
C GLY A 118 10.50 24.50 13.39
N PRO A 119 11.33 25.33 12.72
CA PRO A 119 12.37 26.11 13.39
C PRO A 119 11.81 27.05 14.48
N GLN A 120 10.53 27.44 14.35
CA GLN A 120 9.82 28.30 15.31
C GLN A 120 9.14 27.51 16.46
N GLY A 121 9.37 26.19 16.54
CA GLY A 121 8.80 25.31 17.55
C GLY A 121 7.72 24.39 17.01
N VAL A 122 6.91 23.85 17.93
CA VAL A 122 5.88 22.85 17.65
C VAL A 122 4.51 23.55 17.56
N LYS A 123 3.83 23.42 16.42
CA LYS A 123 2.46 23.90 16.22
C LYS A 123 1.52 22.72 16.12
N THR A 124 0.34 22.81 16.75
CA THR A 124 -0.74 21.85 16.56
C THR A 124 -1.92 22.49 15.84
N PHE A 125 -2.64 21.71 15.05
CA PHE A 125 -3.87 22.16 14.40
C PHE A 125 -4.84 20.99 14.17
N PRO A 126 -6.15 21.19 14.40
CA PRO A 126 -7.16 20.19 14.08
C PRO A 126 -7.52 20.22 12.60
N ARG A 127 -7.87 19.06 12.03
CA ARG A 127 -8.46 18.93 10.71
C ARG A 127 -9.44 17.76 10.70
N THR A 128 -10.61 18.00 10.12
CA THR A 128 -11.54 16.92 9.77
C THR A 128 -11.31 16.53 8.31
N LEU A 129 -11.03 15.25 8.08
CA LEU A 129 -10.99 14.65 6.76
C LEU A 129 -12.32 13.95 6.52
N VAL A 130 -12.96 14.27 5.40
CA VAL A 130 -14.26 13.74 4.99
C VAL A 130 -14.04 12.58 4.01
N ARG A 131 -14.64 11.41 4.30
CA ARG A 131 -14.58 10.26 3.38
C ARG A 131 -15.24 10.63 2.04
N SER A 132 -14.67 10.13 0.95
CA SER A 132 -15.10 10.45 -0.43
C SER A 132 -14.77 11.88 -0.88
N LYS A 133 -14.04 12.66 -0.08
CA LYS A 133 -13.54 13.98 -0.47
C LYS A 133 -12.05 14.13 -0.18
N ASP A 134 -11.67 13.96 1.09
CA ASP A 134 -10.29 14.15 1.52
C ASP A 134 -9.52 12.81 1.46
N PHE A 135 -10.19 11.68 1.67
CA PHE A 135 -9.64 10.33 1.57
C PHE A 135 -10.68 9.32 1.07
N PHE A 136 -10.20 8.16 0.63
CA PHE A 136 -10.99 7.03 0.18
C PHE A 136 -10.48 5.77 0.87
N LEU A 137 -11.39 4.88 1.27
CA LEU A 137 -11.00 3.56 1.75
C LEU A 137 -10.60 2.66 0.57
N ARG A 138 -9.84 1.61 0.83
CA ARG A 138 -9.33 0.69 -0.20
C ARG A 138 -10.42 0.10 -1.09
N GLN A 139 -11.57 -0.21 -0.50
CA GLN A 139 -12.75 -0.75 -1.18
C GLN A 139 -13.60 0.30 -1.90
N ASP A 140 -13.33 1.60 -1.69
CA ASP A 140 -14.12 2.64 -2.35
C ASP A 140 -13.76 2.69 -3.85
N PRO A 141 -14.74 2.77 -4.77
CA PRO A 141 -14.46 2.79 -6.21
C PRO A 141 -13.58 3.96 -6.68
N GLU A 142 -13.58 5.05 -5.93
CA GLU A 142 -12.78 6.26 -6.22
C GLU A 142 -11.42 6.25 -5.52
N SER A 143 -11.11 5.19 -4.76
CA SER A 143 -9.79 4.98 -4.17
C SER A 143 -8.69 5.17 -5.21
N PRO A 144 -7.56 5.82 -4.86
CA PRO A 144 -6.42 5.91 -5.77
C PRO A 144 -5.88 4.53 -6.18
N PHE A 145 -6.21 3.49 -5.41
CA PHE A 145 -5.80 2.11 -5.63
C PHE A 145 -6.90 1.22 -6.21
N ALA A 146 -8.12 1.76 -6.39
CA ALA A 146 -9.20 1.01 -7.01
C ALA A 146 -8.83 0.65 -8.46
N GLU A 147 -9.17 -0.57 -8.86
CA GLU A 147 -8.94 -1.08 -10.21
C GLU A 147 -7.46 -1.03 -10.65
N ALA A 148 -6.52 -1.00 -9.70
CA ALA A 148 -5.11 -1.14 -10.02
C ALA A 148 -4.87 -2.49 -10.71
N LYS A 149 -4.18 -2.44 -11.84
CA LYS A 149 -3.87 -3.63 -12.63
C LYS A 149 -2.55 -4.20 -12.13
N VAL A 150 -2.59 -5.45 -11.65
CA VAL A 150 -1.41 -6.15 -11.17
C VAL A 150 -0.95 -7.15 -12.22
N THR A 151 0.33 -7.11 -12.58
CA THR A 151 0.96 -8.04 -13.52
C THR A 151 2.28 -8.53 -12.94
N ALA A 152 2.79 -9.64 -13.46
CA ALA A 152 4.08 -10.18 -13.06
C ALA A 152 4.84 -10.70 -14.28
N SER A 153 6.17 -10.75 -14.19
CA SER A 153 7.02 -11.32 -15.25
C SER A 153 6.73 -12.80 -15.49
N SER A 154 6.42 -13.54 -14.43
CA SER A 154 5.96 -14.92 -14.48
C SER A 154 4.99 -15.22 -13.34
N THR A 155 4.30 -16.35 -13.41
CA THR A 155 3.43 -16.83 -12.32
C THR A 155 3.40 -18.34 -12.33
N LEU A 156 3.56 -18.96 -11.16
CA LEU A 156 3.47 -20.40 -10.99
C LEU A 156 2.12 -20.91 -11.49
N LYS A 157 2.13 -21.96 -12.33
CA LYS A 157 0.91 -22.60 -12.84
C LYS A 157 0.29 -23.51 -11.77
N HIS A 158 -0.19 -22.92 -10.69
CA HIS A 158 -0.88 -23.61 -9.61
C HIS A 158 -2.15 -22.84 -9.21
N GLU A 159 -3.13 -23.53 -8.65
CA GLU A 159 -4.34 -22.88 -8.17
C GLU A 159 -4.02 -21.98 -6.97
N GLY A 160 -4.63 -20.79 -6.93
CA GLY A 160 -4.51 -19.89 -5.79
C GLY A 160 -3.21 -19.06 -5.72
N VAL A 161 -2.42 -19.01 -6.78
CA VAL A 161 -1.29 -18.07 -6.94
C VAL A 161 -1.49 -17.26 -8.21
N LYS A 162 -1.65 -15.94 -8.04
CA LYS A 162 -1.87 -14.98 -9.13
C LYS A 162 -1.21 -13.65 -8.79
N PRO A 163 -0.82 -12.83 -9.78
CA PRO A 163 -0.23 -11.52 -9.50
C PRO A 163 -1.09 -10.65 -8.59
N GLU A 164 -2.41 -10.67 -8.77
CA GLU A 164 -3.34 -9.84 -8.01
C GLU A 164 -3.35 -10.19 -6.51
N HIS A 165 -2.99 -11.42 -6.15
CA HIS A 165 -2.89 -11.83 -4.74
C HIS A 165 -1.72 -11.16 -4.00
N ALA A 166 -0.82 -10.47 -4.69
CA ALA A 166 0.20 -9.65 -4.02
C ALA A 166 -0.37 -8.28 -3.58
N PHE A 167 -1.62 -7.94 -3.88
CA PHE A 167 -2.19 -6.62 -3.60
C PHE A 167 -3.69 -6.69 -3.25
N ASP A 168 -4.18 -7.86 -2.81
CA ASP A 168 -5.61 -8.10 -2.55
C ASP A 168 -5.99 -7.94 -1.07
N GLN A 169 -5.01 -7.65 -0.20
CA GLN A 169 -5.17 -7.48 1.25
C GLN A 169 -5.56 -8.74 2.02
N ASP A 170 -5.48 -9.92 1.40
CA ASP A 170 -5.70 -11.21 2.05
C ASP A 170 -4.39 -11.95 2.27
N LEU A 171 -3.88 -11.94 3.50
CA LEU A 171 -2.62 -12.61 3.86
C LEU A 171 -2.66 -14.14 3.71
N ARG A 172 -3.81 -14.72 3.35
CA ARG A 172 -3.99 -16.15 3.02
C ARG A 172 -3.84 -16.42 1.53
N THR A 173 -3.72 -15.40 0.69
CA THR A 173 -3.32 -15.53 -0.70
C THR A 173 -1.87 -15.04 -0.84
N ALA A 174 -1.29 -15.28 -2.01
CA ALA A 174 0.04 -14.81 -2.36
C ALA A 174 0.22 -14.90 -3.88
N TRP A 175 1.13 -14.10 -4.41
CA TRP A 175 1.75 -14.37 -5.70
C TRP A 175 2.97 -15.27 -5.52
N ALA A 176 3.20 -16.14 -6.50
CA ALA A 176 4.45 -16.88 -6.67
C ALA A 176 4.90 -16.73 -8.10
N GLU A 177 6.18 -16.46 -8.29
CA GLU A 177 6.80 -16.55 -9.60
C GLU A 177 6.78 -17.99 -10.12
N GLY A 178 6.88 -18.18 -11.42
CA GLY A 178 6.85 -19.49 -12.07
C GLY A 178 7.91 -19.64 -13.15
N ALA A 179 9.01 -18.93 -13.00
CA ALA A 179 10.18 -19.04 -13.87
C ALA A 179 11.05 -20.21 -13.40
N ASP A 180 11.88 -20.73 -14.31
CA ASP A 180 12.87 -21.74 -13.91
C ASP A 180 13.93 -21.09 -13.00
N GLY A 181 14.10 -21.63 -11.80
CA GLY A 181 15.12 -21.20 -10.86
C GLY A 181 14.55 -20.70 -9.54
N THR A 182 15.20 -19.70 -8.95
CA THR A 182 14.88 -19.26 -7.58
C THR A 182 13.99 -18.02 -7.54
N GLY A 183 13.56 -17.48 -8.69
CA GLY A 183 12.78 -16.24 -8.77
C GLY A 183 13.58 -14.94 -8.68
N VAL A 184 14.91 -14.97 -8.84
CA VAL A 184 15.71 -13.74 -8.97
C VAL A 184 15.42 -13.09 -10.32
N ASP A 185 15.37 -11.76 -10.35
CA ASP A 185 14.96 -10.90 -11.48
C ASP A 185 13.47 -10.92 -11.82
N GLU A 186 12.67 -11.73 -11.14
CA GLU A 186 11.21 -11.71 -11.27
C GLU A 186 10.61 -10.44 -10.67
N THR A 187 9.48 -10.02 -11.24
CA THR A 187 8.86 -8.72 -10.96
C THR A 187 7.35 -8.85 -10.76
N VAL A 188 6.80 -7.97 -9.92
CA VAL A 188 5.37 -7.66 -9.85
C VAL A 188 5.19 -6.17 -10.06
N THR A 189 4.33 -5.80 -11.01
CA THR A 189 4.01 -4.41 -11.35
C THR A 189 2.56 -4.11 -11.02
N ILE A 190 2.34 -3.01 -10.31
CA ILE A 190 1.02 -2.45 -10.00
C ILE A 190 0.88 -1.17 -10.83
N GLU A 191 -0.02 -1.18 -11.82
CA GLU A 191 -0.35 -0.02 -12.64
C GLU A 191 -1.62 0.66 -12.10
N PHE A 192 -1.56 1.96 -11.85
CA PHE A 192 -2.70 2.73 -11.35
C PHE A 192 -3.55 3.26 -12.49
N ARG A 193 -4.87 3.28 -12.30
CA ARG A 193 -5.81 3.87 -13.27
C ARG A 193 -5.61 5.38 -13.46
N ARG A 194 -5.08 6.06 -12.44
CA ARG A 194 -4.76 7.50 -12.43
C ARG A 194 -3.47 7.72 -11.64
N PRO A 195 -2.74 8.83 -11.86
CA PRO A 195 -1.57 9.16 -11.06
C PRO A 195 -1.91 9.22 -9.56
N VAL A 196 -1.04 8.64 -8.73
CA VAL A 196 -1.16 8.55 -7.27
C VAL A 196 0.07 9.14 -6.61
N ASP A 197 -0.11 9.93 -5.56
CA ASP A 197 1.01 10.34 -4.71
C ASP A 197 1.29 9.22 -3.70
N LEU A 198 2.51 8.67 -3.71
CA LEU A 198 2.90 7.50 -2.91
C LEU A 198 3.90 7.88 -1.82
N GLY A 199 3.57 7.57 -0.58
CA GLY A 199 4.37 7.92 0.58
C GLY A 199 5.26 6.77 1.01
N LEU A 200 4.66 5.60 1.20
CA LEU A 200 5.34 4.38 1.64
C LEU A 200 4.95 3.20 0.73
N ALA A 201 5.85 2.23 0.63
CA ALA A 201 5.53 0.89 0.14
C ALA A 201 5.95 -0.15 1.18
N GLY A 202 5.02 -1.04 1.51
CA GLY A 202 5.17 -2.18 2.40
C GLY A 202 5.24 -3.48 1.61
N VAL A 203 6.03 -4.45 2.05
CA VAL A 203 6.02 -5.81 1.47
C VAL A 203 6.07 -6.84 2.59
N LEU A 204 5.21 -7.84 2.50
CA LEU A 204 5.27 -9.08 3.26
C LEU A 204 5.77 -10.21 2.36
N HIS A 205 6.98 -10.68 2.64
CA HIS A 205 7.65 -11.70 1.84
C HIS A 205 7.34 -13.14 2.26
N GLY A 206 7.39 -14.05 1.29
CA GLY A 206 7.13 -15.48 1.45
C GLY A 206 5.65 -15.84 1.42
N ASN A 207 5.36 -17.13 1.46
CA ASN A 207 3.98 -17.62 1.53
C ASN A 207 3.47 -17.58 2.98
N PHE A 208 2.61 -16.61 3.31
CA PHE A 208 2.21 -16.34 4.70
C PHE A 208 1.03 -17.20 5.20
N ARG A 209 0.48 -18.11 4.39
CA ARG A 209 -0.64 -19.00 4.76
C ARG A 209 -0.41 -19.82 6.02
N SER A 210 0.81 -20.30 6.21
CA SER A 210 1.21 -21.03 7.42
C SER A 210 2.70 -20.90 7.71
N PRO A 211 3.13 -21.08 8.97
CA PRO A 211 4.56 -21.09 9.30
C PRO A 211 5.36 -22.15 8.53
N ARG A 212 4.72 -23.25 8.09
CA ARG A 212 5.39 -24.28 7.29
C ARG A 212 5.54 -23.83 5.85
N GLU A 213 4.47 -23.33 5.23
CA GLU A 213 4.52 -22.82 3.86
C GLU A 213 5.52 -21.66 3.72
N TRP A 214 5.59 -20.79 4.73
CA TRP A 214 6.59 -19.70 4.72
C TRP A 214 8.03 -20.23 4.70
N LYS A 215 8.32 -21.35 5.38
CA LYS A 215 9.65 -21.98 5.42
C LYS A 215 9.96 -22.82 4.17
N ASP A 216 8.94 -23.49 3.63
CA ASP A 216 9.10 -24.45 2.53
C ASP A 216 9.44 -23.77 1.20
N ASN A 217 8.99 -22.53 0.97
CA ASN A 217 9.19 -21.80 -0.28
C ASN A 217 10.32 -20.76 -0.18
N ASN A 218 10.84 -20.32 -1.32
CA ASN A 218 11.76 -19.18 -1.38
C ASN A 218 11.05 -17.90 -0.95
N ARG A 219 11.84 -16.98 -0.37
CA ARG A 219 11.35 -15.71 0.18
C ARG A 219 12.21 -14.57 -0.29
N LEU A 220 11.63 -13.40 -0.50
CA LEU A 220 12.37 -12.19 -0.85
C LEU A 220 13.42 -11.85 0.21
N HIS A 221 14.71 -11.83 -0.15
CA HIS A 221 15.78 -11.34 0.73
C HIS A 221 16.04 -9.86 0.50
N ARG A 222 16.18 -9.47 -0.77
CA ARG A 222 16.33 -8.09 -1.21
C ARG A 222 15.49 -7.87 -2.45
N GLY A 223 14.87 -6.71 -2.52
CA GLY A 223 14.15 -6.26 -3.71
C GLY A 223 14.41 -4.79 -3.97
N GLU A 224 13.99 -4.34 -5.13
CA GLU A 224 14.07 -2.96 -5.57
C GLU A 224 12.66 -2.53 -6.00
N PHE A 225 12.18 -1.42 -5.43
CA PHE A 225 11.01 -0.74 -5.95
C PHE A 225 11.45 0.24 -7.04
N THR A 226 10.81 0.18 -8.21
CA THR A 226 10.89 1.23 -9.23
C THR A 226 9.54 1.93 -9.31
N VAL A 227 9.52 3.25 -9.13
CA VAL A 227 8.30 4.06 -9.21
C VAL A 227 8.36 4.94 -10.44
N GLU A 228 7.38 4.79 -11.33
CA GLU A 228 7.29 5.59 -12.56
C GLU A 228 6.21 6.66 -12.43
N THR A 229 6.44 7.78 -13.10
CA THR A 229 5.49 8.86 -13.32
C THR A 229 5.19 9.01 -14.81
N SER A 230 4.19 9.83 -15.17
CA SER A 230 3.88 10.07 -16.57
C SER A 230 5.06 10.65 -17.37
N SER A 231 5.91 11.46 -16.73
CA SER A 231 7.10 12.02 -17.39
C SER A 231 8.21 10.99 -17.64
N ASP A 232 8.19 9.86 -16.95
CA ASP A 232 9.19 8.81 -17.15
C ASP A 232 8.86 7.93 -18.36
N ARG A 233 7.59 7.89 -18.78
CA ARG A 233 7.11 7.10 -19.92
C ARG A 233 7.16 7.85 -21.24
N TYR A 234 6.95 9.17 -21.20
CA TYR A 234 6.75 9.98 -22.39
C TYR A 234 7.51 11.29 -22.32
N ASP A 235 8.35 11.54 -23.33
CA ASP A 235 8.90 12.87 -23.58
C ASP A 235 7.91 13.69 -24.39
N ALA A 236 7.26 14.66 -23.73
CA ALA A 236 6.31 15.54 -24.38
C ALA A 236 6.95 16.51 -25.39
N GLU A 237 8.23 16.85 -25.21
CA GLU A 237 8.94 17.74 -26.14
C GLU A 237 9.35 16.98 -27.41
N GLY A 238 9.83 15.75 -27.25
CA GLY A 238 10.22 14.87 -28.34
C GLY A 238 9.08 14.09 -29.00
N GLN A 239 7.91 14.00 -28.37
CA GLN A 239 6.81 13.09 -28.72
C GLN A 239 7.22 11.61 -28.80
N VAL A 240 8.20 11.20 -27.98
CA VAL A 240 8.74 9.84 -27.98
C VAL A 240 8.22 9.08 -26.75
N ASP A 241 7.70 7.89 -26.98
CA ASP A 241 7.42 6.90 -25.93
C ASP A 241 8.67 6.04 -25.74
N PHE A 242 9.33 6.16 -24.58
CA PHE A 242 10.64 5.54 -24.36
C PHE A 242 10.58 4.00 -24.41
N GLU A 243 9.47 3.42 -23.98
CA GLU A 243 9.30 1.96 -24.00
C GLU A 243 8.93 1.51 -25.42
N ALA A 244 7.92 2.13 -26.02
CA ALA A 244 7.40 1.69 -27.32
C ALA A 244 8.35 1.99 -28.48
N ASP A 245 9.01 3.14 -28.47
CA ASP A 245 9.83 3.60 -29.60
C ASP A 245 11.29 3.15 -29.47
N LEU A 246 11.82 3.08 -28.24
CA LEU A 246 13.24 2.82 -28.01
C LEU A 246 13.51 1.49 -27.30
N GLY A 247 12.48 0.78 -26.83
CA GLY A 247 12.65 -0.46 -26.07
C GLY A 247 13.45 -0.26 -24.79
N LEU A 248 13.49 0.97 -24.29
CA LEU A 248 14.22 1.32 -23.10
C LEU A 248 13.30 1.05 -21.91
N GLY A 249 13.67 0.10 -21.06
CA GLY A 249 12.85 -0.35 -19.94
C GLY A 249 12.55 0.74 -18.91
N LEU A 250 11.81 0.38 -17.86
CA LEU A 250 11.28 1.30 -16.86
C LEU A 250 12.34 2.29 -16.33
N TYR A 251 12.07 3.58 -16.51
CA TYR A 251 12.80 4.68 -15.90
C TYR A 251 12.04 5.14 -14.67
N GLY A 252 12.68 5.16 -13.51
CA GLY A 252 12.00 5.54 -12.29
C GLY A 252 12.94 5.65 -11.10
N ASP A 253 12.42 6.21 -10.02
CA ASP A 253 13.16 6.27 -8.76
C ASP A 253 13.24 4.86 -8.18
N LYS A 254 14.48 4.42 -7.91
CA LYS A 254 14.78 3.11 -7.35
C LYS A 254 14.95 3.19 -5.85
N VAL A 255 14.25 2.33 -5.13
CA VAL A 255 14.31 2.23 -3.66
C VAL A 255 14.53 0.78 -3.26
N ASP A 256 15.67 0.51 -2.62
CA ASP A 256 15.99 -0.82 -2.13
C ASP A 256 15.18 -1.18 -0.87
N ILE A 257 14.79 -2.44 -0.78
CA ILE A 257 14.21 -3.06 0.42
C ILE A 257 14.93 -4.37 0.72
N SER A 258 15.15 -4.65 2.00
CA SER A 258 15.79 -5.91 2.44
C SER A 258 15.02 -6.52 3.59
N PHE A 259 15.12 -7.84 3.74
CA PHE A 259 14.40 -8.64 4.73
C PHE A 259 15.36 -9.49 5.54
N SER A 260 15.05 -9.64 6.82
CA SER A 260 15.60 -10.75 7.60
C SER A 260 14.80 -12.02 7.33
N ASN A 261 15.34 -13.18 7.68
CA ASN A 261 14.60 -14.45 7.66
C ASN A 261 13.54 -14.53 8.78
N LYS A 262 12.54 -13.64 8.73
CA LYS A 262 11.38 -13.58 9.63
C LYS A 262 10.14 -13.14 8.83
N PRO A 263 8.95 -13.68 9.12
CA PRO A 263 7.72 -13.33 8.41
C PRO A 263 7.18 -11.99 8.94
N VAL A 264 7.80 -10.90 8.48
CA VAL A 264 7.51 -9.53 8.91
C VAL A 264 7.34 -8.65 7.69
N MET A 265 6.30 -7.82 7.70
CA MET A 265 6.14 -6.76 6.70
C MET A 265 7.18 -5.67 6.94
N ARG A 266 7.78 -5.14 5.88
CA ARG A 266 8.69 -3.99 5.96
C ARG A 266 8.23 -2.88 5.05
N TYR A 267 8.39 -1.65 5.52
CA TYR A 267 8.04 -0.44 4.77
C TYR A 267 9.29 0.34 4.38
N VAL A 268 9.27 0.89 3.17
CA VAL A 268 10.25 1.86 2.67
C VAL A 268 9.53 3.13 2.23
N ARG A 269 10.25 4.24 2.23
CA ARG A 269 9.73 5.52 1.74
C ARG A 269 9.84 5.58 0.23
N LEU A 270 8.76 5.98 -0.42
CA LEU A 270 8.76 6.30 -1.85
C LEU A 270 8.74 7.81 -2.06
N GLN A 271 7.86 8.54 -1.37
CA GLN A 271 7.70 10.00 -1.46
C GLN A 271 7.66 10.54 -2.90
N LYS A 272 6.94 9.84 -3.78
CA LYS A 272 6.83 10.17 -5.20
C LYS A 272 5.43 10.72 -5.50
N ARG A 273 5.37 11.86 -6.21
CA ARG A 273 4.09 12.42 -6.69
C ARG A 273 3.76 11.91 -8.08
N GLY A 274 2.47 11.78 -8.38
CA GLY A 274 2.00 11.45 -9.71
C GLY A 274 2.50 10.10 -10.24
N ALA A 275 2.71 9.13 -9.35
CA ALA A 275 3.11 7.79 -9.74
C ALA A 275 2.02 7.11 -10.56
N VAL A 276 2.38 6.55 -11.70
CA VAL A 276 1.48 5.79 -12.59
C VAL A 276 1.67 4.29 -12.45
N SER A 277 2.84 3.85 -11.97
CA SER A 277 3.12 2.46 -11.68
C SER A 277 4.13 2.32 -10.54
N VAL A 278 4.10 1.15 -9.89
CA VAL A 278 5.14 0.68 -8.99
C VAL A 278 5.50 -0.74 -9.38
N GLN A 279 6.78 -1.01 -9.59
CA GLN A 279 7.30 -2.36 -9.78
C GLN A 279 8.14 -2.77 -8.57
N LEU A 280 7.89 -3.96 -8.02
CA LEU A 280 8.79 -4.65 -7.11
C LEU A 280 9.59 -5.68 -7.92
N LYS A 281 10.92 -5.54 -7.94
CA LYS A 281 11.84 -6.51 -8.52
C LYS A 281 12.55 -7.31 -7.44
N ILE A 282 12.64 -8.62 -7.61
CA ILE A 282 13.39 -9.52 -6.72
C ILE A 282 14.86 -9.47 -7.11
N THR A 283 15.74 -9.00 -6.21
CA THR A 283 17.19 -8.92 -6.46
C THR A 283 17.98 -10.01 -5.75
N SER A 284 17.42 -10.60 -4.69
CA SER A 284 17.94 -11.82 -4.07
C SER A 284 16.90 -12.52 -3.21
N VAL A 285 17.10 -13.80 -2.94
CA VAL A 285 16.15 -14.65 -2.20
C VAL A 285 16.80 -15.36 -1.01
N LEU A 286 15.98 -15.68 -0.01
CA LEU A 286 16.28 -16.62 1.06
C LEU A 286 15.74 -17.99 0.66
N LEU A 287 16.61 -18.98 0.53
CA LEU A 287 16.22 -20.31 0.06
C LEU A 287 15.25 -21.02 1.01
N GLY A 288 14.20 -21.61 0.44
CA GLY A 288 13.21 -22.46 1.09
C GLY A 288 13.79 -23.82 1.45
N GLU A 289 13.04 -24.58 2.27
CA GLU A 289 13.40 -25.96 2.62
C GLU A 289 13.06 -26.98 1.52
N LYS A 290 12.12 -26.66 0.62
CA LYS A 290 11.57 -27.64 -0.34
C LYS A 290 11.36 -27.13 -1.76
N ASN A 291 10.79 -25.93 -1.89
CA ASN A 291 10.33 -25.39 -3.16
C ASN A 291 11.20 -24.18 -3.54
N ASP A 292 11.53 -24.09 -4.83
CA ASP A 292 12.39 -23.04 -5.36
C ASP A 292 11.60 -21.78 -5.79
N ASP A 293 10.27 -21.85 -5.84
CA ASP A 293 9.44 -20.71 -6.23
C ASP A 293 9.46 -19.62 -5.13
N THR A 294 9.70 -18.37 -5.52
CA THR A 294 9.64 -17.23 -4.60
C THR A 294 8.23 -16.66 -4.47
N TYR A 295 7.78 -16.49 -3.22
CA TYR A 295 6.47 -15.93 -2.91
C TYR A 295 6.54 -14.50 -2.38
N VAL A 296 5.54 -13.70 -2.74
CA VAL A 296 5.20 -12.42 -2.11
C VAL A 296 3.75 -12.50 -1.65
N ALA A 297 3.53 -12.40 -0.34
CA ALA A 297 2.19 -12.49 0.23
C ALA A 297 1.40 -11.22 0.01
N GLU A 298 2.01 -10.05 0.21
CA GLU A 298 1.29 -8.79 0.14
C GLU A 298 2.25 -7.62 -0.11
N ILE A 299 1.80 -6.65 -0.90
CA ILE A 299 2.38 -5.33 -1.09
C ILE A 299 1.32 -4.34 -0.57
N ASP A 300 1.72 -3.42 0.31
CA ASP A 300 0.84 -2.34 0.79
C ASP A 300 1.40 -0.99 0.34
N LEU A 301 0.54 -0.01 0.05
CA LEU A 301 0.95 1.31 -0.42
C LEU A 301 0.29 2.43 0.38
N ALA A 302 1.05 3.28 1.05
CA ALA A 302 0.47 4.45 1.73
C ALA A 302 0.35 5.62 0.75
N GLU A 303 -0.84 6.23 0.66
CA GLU A 303 -1.04 7.47 -0.09
C GLU A 303 -0.28 8.62 0.60
N TRP A 304 0.47 9.39 -0.18
CA TRP A 304 1.14 10.58 0.30
C TRP A 304 0.20 11.78 0.28
N VAL A 305 0.03 12.41 1.44
CA VAL A 305 -0.82 13.58 1.61
C VAL A 305 0.05 14.78 1.92
N SER A 306 0.17 15.68 0.95
CA SER A 306 0.97 16.90 1.12
C SER A 306 0.37 17.83 2.17
N TYR A 307 1.23 18.62 2.82
CA TYR A 307 0.80 19.66 3.75
C TYR A 307 -0.17 20.64 3.07
N ALA A 308 0.12 20.98 1.81
CA ALA A 308 -0.70 21.89 1.02
C ALA A 308 -2.11 21.32 0.76
N ARG A 309 -2.24 20.00 0.52
CA ARG A 309 -3.55 19.33 0.41
C ARG A 309 -4.30 19.38 1.74
N LEU A 310 -3.62 19.14 2.87
CA LEU A 310 -4.25 19.20 4.20
C LEU A 310 -4.77 20.59 4.56
N THR A 311 -4.03 21.65 4.20
CA THR A 311 -4.38 23.03 4.54
C THR A 311 -5.22 23.74 3.48
N GLY A 312 -5.50 23.09 2.34
CA GLY A 312 -6.14 23.73 1.19
C GLY A 312 -5.27 24.79 0.51
N SER A 313 -3.96 24.75 0.75
CA SER A 313 -2.96 25.62 0.11
C SER A 313 -2.37 25.00 -1.17
N ALA A 314 -2.89 23.83 -1.59
CA ALA A 314 -2.44 23.16 -2.80
C ALA A 314 -2.70 24.06 -4.03
N PRO A 315 -1.70 24.28 -4.89
CA PRO A 315 -1.96 24.90 -6.19
C PRO A 315 -2.96 24.02 -6.96
N ALA A 316 -3.85 24.64 -7.71
CA ALA A 316 -4.79 23.91 -8.57
C ALA A 316 -4.00 22.92 -9.44
N ALA A 317 -4.42 21.66 -9.44
CA ALA A 317 -3.77 20.62 -10.24
C ALA A 317 -3.67 21.13 -11.69
N GLN A 318 -2.44 21.15 -12.23
CA GLN A 318 -2.28 21.41 -13.66
C GLN A 318 -3.03 20.28 -14.39
N PRO A 319 -3.86 20.61 -15.39
CA PRO A 319 -4.53 19.58 -16.17
C PRO A 319 -3.48 18.60 -16.68
N ALA A 320 -3.77 17.31 -16.55
CA ALA A 320 -2.95 16.29 -17.18
C ALA A 320 -2.76 16.69 -18.65
N PRO A 321 -1.54 16.60 -19.22
CA PRO A 321 -1.35 16.87 -20.63
C PRO A 321 -2.38 16.03 -21.39
N GLU A 322 -3.24 16.71 -22.15
CA GLU A 322 -4.20 16.05 -23.02
C GLU A 322 -3.41 15.01 -23.81
N LYS A 323 -3.82 13.73 -23.71
CA LYS A 323 -3.26 12.70 -24.58
C LYS A 323 -3.37 13.25 -25.99
N ALA A 324 -2.22 13.51 -26.62
CA ALA A 324 -2.20 13.98 -27.99
C ALA A 324 -3.11 13.05 -28.78
N ASP A 325 -4.11 13.65 -29.45
CA ASP A 325 -5.02 12.91 -30.31
C ASP A 325 -4.19 11.97 -31.19
N LYS A 326 -4.67 10.73 -31.30
CA LYS A 326 -4.09 9.70 -32.17
C LYS A 326 -3.55 10.35 -33.45
N PRO A 327 -2.31 10.05 -33.87
CA PRO A 327 -1.79 10.55 -35.13
C PRO A 327 -2.83 10.28 -36.23
N ALA A 328 -3.11 11.34 -37.00
CA ALA A 328 -3.97 11.25 -38.16
C ALA A 328 -3.55 10.04 -39.01
N GLU A 329 -4.54 9.25 -39.41
CA GLU A 329 -4.44 8.10 -40.29
C GLU A 329 -3.40 8.37 -41.39
N GLU A 330 -2.37 7.51 -41.47
CA GLU A 330 -1.28 7.64 -42.45
C GLU A 330 -1.88 7.85 -43.85
N PRO A 331 -1.45 8.89 -44.60
CA PRO A 331 -1.86 9.03 -45.99
C PRO A 331 -1.42 7.79 -46.76
N ALA A 332 -2.38 7.19 -47.46
CA ALA A 332 -2.22 5.96 -48.22
C ALA A 332 -0.88 5.87 -48.95
N LYS A 333 -0.13 4.79 -48.69
CA LYS A 333 1.15 4.48 -49.34
C LYS A 333 1.05 4.68 -50.86
N ALA A 334 1.87 5.61 -51.37
CA ALA A 334 2.12 5.73 -52.80
C ALA A 334 2.64 4.39 -53.35
N PRO A 335 2.25 4.01 -54.58
CA PRO A 335 2.63 2.72 -55.16
C PRO A 335 4.15 2.56 -55.22
N ALA A 336 4.63 1.41 -54.79
CA ALA A 336 6.04 1.04 -54.77
C ALA A 336 6.69 1.30 -56.14
N ARG A 337 7.78 2.07 -56.15
CA ARG A 337 8.71 2.09 -57.28
C ARG A 337 9.31 0.68 -57.39
N LYS A 338 9.26 0.12 -58.60
CA LYS A 338 9.98 -1.10 -58.94
C LYS A 338 11.46 -0.88 -58.63
N SER A 339 12.03 -1.80 -57.88
CA SER A 339 13.48 -1.93 -57.71
C SER A 339 14.12 -2.14 -59.08
N ASP A 340 15.05 -1.27 -59.46
CA ASP A 340 15.99 -1.57 -60.53
C ASP A 340 16.89 -2.70 -60.02
N ASP A 341 16.87 -3.83 -60.74
CA ASP A 341 17.76 -4.96 -60.56
C ASP A 341 19.21 -4.47 -60.76
N TRP A 342 19.99 -4.47 -59.69
CA TRP A 342 21.44 -4.40 -59.78
C TRP A 342 21.95 -5.83 -59.96
N THR A 343 22.50 -6.13 -61.13
CA THR A 343 23.17 -7.41 -61.40
C THR A 343 24.64 -7.33 -61.04
N ASP A 344 25.20 -8.44 -60.52
CA ASP A 344 26.61 -8.61 -60.09
C ASP A 344 27.69 -8.41 -61.18
N GLU A 345 27.34 -7.82 -62.32
CA GLU A 345 28.29 -7.44 -63.38
C GLU A 345 28.76 -5.97 -63.28
N ASP A 346 28.27 -5.20 -62.30
CA ASP A 346 28.65 -3.79 -62.07
C ASP A 346 29.82 -3.60 -61.08
N PHE A 347 30.68 -4.61 -60.87
CA PHE A 347 31.90 -4.53 -60.05
C PHE A 347 33.19 -4.95 -60.79
#